data_AF-A0A6A6SF10-F1
#
_entry.id   AF-A0A6A6SF10-F1
#
_cell.length_a   1.000
_cell.length_b   1.000
_cell.length_c   1.000
_cell.angle_alpha   90.00
_cell.angle_beta   90.00
_cell.angle_gamma   90.00
#
_symmetry.space_group_name_H-M   'P 1'
#
loop_
_entity.id
_entity.type
_entity.pdbx_description
1 polymer ?
#
loop_
_entity_poly.entity_id
_entity_poly.type
_entity_poly.pdbx_seq_one_letter_code
_entity_poly.pdbx_strand_id
1 'polypeptide(L)'
;MLNYFDERGSLLLVMNVLLAALLAQAVRGCADITVTETVWVTATNVASGVSSLASTSSSLVVVPTSTPPLPVTSSLSTTTVLPTSQTGGPGPSATYNPLPLPAIAKTASPHNFNALVNREGLTVIHNSCNYTLFLTVNPPQCGGIVHGHEIAAGETYTEPIRSCPDDSGISLQITSKVHTKPILVEYSERNGISYDLSFIDCLEKTTTNMSGCAGWDEGHQCGSASGCPVFACQPGEYCDRTSYTIPEYGLTEANKDERNPVPAPVGWCKANSGIVWEICAGSQMAMARKYSG
;
A
#
# COMPACT_ATOMS: atom_id res chain seq x y z
N MET A 1 -29.78 36.92 63.74
CA MET A 1 -28.60 36.93 62.86
C MET A 1 -27.94 35.57 62.95
N LEU A 2 -28.26 34.66 62.02
CA LEU A 2 -27.63 33.36 61.89
C LEU A 2 -26.94 33.35 60.53
N ASN A 3 -25.61 33.19 60.55
CA ASN A 3 -24.75 33.21 59.38
C ASN A 3 -24.92 31.90 58.60
N TYR A 4 -25.34 32.02 57.35
CA TYR A 4 -25.41 30.94 56.38
C TYR A 4 -24.02 30.82 55.73
N PHE A 5 -23.23 29.83 56.14
CA PHE A 5 -21.95 29.52 55.50
C PHE A 5 -22.20 28.68 54.24
N ASP A 6 -21.68 29.16 53.11
CA ASP A 6 -21.82 28.58 51.78
C ASP A 6 -20.85 27.39 51.60
N GLU A 7 -21.38 26.17 51.64
CA GLU A 7 -20.63 24.93 51.46
C GLU A 7 -20.11 24.70 50.03
N ARG A 8 -20.48 25.53 49.05
CA ARG A 8 -20.09 25.33 47.65
C ARG A 8 -18.63 25.69 47.36
N GLY A 9 -18.00 26.50 48.21
CA GLY A 9 -16.59 26.90 48.04
C GLY A 9 -15.60 25.77 48.31
N SER A 10 -15.90 24.86 49.25
CA SER A 10 -14.97 23.78 49.65
C SER A 10 -14.86 22.68 48.59
N LEU A 11 -15.95 22.37 47.88
CA LEU A 11 -15.94 21.29 46.88
C LEU A 11 -15.07 21.65 45.67
N LEU A 12 -15.08 22.92 45.24
CA LEU A 12 -14.30 23.39 44.10
C LEU A 12 -12.80 23.39 44.40
N LEU A 13 -12.41 23.69 45.64
CA LEU A 13 -11.01 23.68 46.06
C LEU A 13 -10.45 22.25 46.07
N VAL A 14 -11.23 21.28 46.58
CA VAL A 14 -10.82 19.87 46.65
C VAL A 14 -10.68 19.27 45.24
N MET A 15 -11.58 19.59 44.31
CA MET A 15 -11.46 19.12 42.92
C MET A 15 -10.21 19.66 42.21
N ASN A 16 -9.88 20.94 42.40
CA ASN A 16 -8.69 21.53 41.77
C ASN A 16 -7.38 20.92 42.31
N VAL A 17 -7.32 20.62 43.60
CA VAL A 17 -6.15 19.95 44.21
C VAL A 17 -6.01 18.50 43.72
N LEU A 18 -7.13 17.77 43.58
CA LEU A 18 -7.10 16.41 43.03
C LEU A 18 -6.69 16.39 41.55
N LEU A 19 -7.17 17.34 40.75
CA LEU A 19 -6.82 17.44 39.33
C LEU A 19 -5.34 17.78 39.14
N ALA A 20 -4.79 18.68 39.95
CA ALA A 20 -3.37 19.00 39.95
C ALA A 20 -2.50 17.80 40.39
N ALA A 21 -2.95 17.02 41.38
CA ALA A 21 -2.24 15.82 41.83
C ALA A 21 -2.25 14.68 40.80
N LEU A 22 -3.34 14.54 40.03
CA LEU A 22 -3.44 13.59 38.92
C LEU A 22 -2.55 13.99 37.74
N LEU A 23 -2.50 15.28 37.40
CA LEU A 23 -1.60 15.80 36.36
C LEU A 23 -0.12 15.64 36.74
N ALA A 24 0.23 15.79 38.02
CA ALA A 24 1.61 15.61 38.49
C ALA A 24 2.10 14.15 38.42
N GLN A 25 1.20 13.16 38.43
CA GLN A 25 1.57 11.73 38.31
C GLN A 25 1.76 11.29 36.86
N ALA A 26 1.20 12.02 35.88
CA ALA A 26 1.34 11.70 34.46
C ALA A 26 2.72 12.07 33.87
N VAL A 27 3.54 12.88 34.55
CA VAL A 27 4.81 13.41 34.02
C VAL A 27 6.05 12.62 34.48
N ARG A 28 5.89 11.58 35.32
CA ARG A 28 7.03 10.80 35.85
C ARG A 28 7.40 9.54 35.05
N GLY A 29 6.90 9.42 33.82
CA GLY A 29 7.04 8.21 33.00
C GLY A 29 7.93 8.31 31.75
N CYS A 30 8.70 9.39 31.56
CA CYS A 30 9.66 9.45 30.45
C CYS A 30 10.90 8.60 30.80
N ALA A 31 10.79 7.28 30.59
CA ALA A 31 11.97 6.46 30.42
C ALA A 31 12.65 6.86 29.11
N ASP A 32 13.93 7.20 29.17
CA ASP A 32 14.79 7.31 27.99
C ASP A 32 14.75 5.97 27.25
N ILE A 33 13.98 5.91 26.15
CA ILE A 33 14.04 4.79 25.21
C ILE A 33 15.19 5.11 24.27
N THR A 34 16.39 4.64 24.60
CA THR A 34 17.50 4.54 23.65
C THR A 34 17.10 3.57 22.54
N VAL A 35 16.61 4.11 21.43
CA VAL A 35 16.35 3.34 20.21
C VAL A 35 17.70 2.96 19.61
N THR A 36 18.02 1.67 19.64
CA THR A 36 19.21 1.13 18.96
C THR A 36 18.83 0.83 17.51
N GLU A 37 19.13 1.74 16.58
CA GLU A 37 18.98 1.48 15.15
C GLU A 37 19.92 0.34 14.74
N THR A 38 19.35 -0.79 14.34
CA THR A 38 20.13 -1.91 13.78
C THR A 38 20.09 -1.78 12.26
N VAL A 39 21.14 -1.19 11.69
CA VAL A 39 21.34 -1.11 10.23
C VAL A 39 21.91 -2.44 9.74
N TRP A 40 21.12 -3.19 8.95
CA TRP A 40 21.60 -4.39 8.29
C TRP A 40 22.18 -4.03 6.92
N VAL A 41 23.50 -4.01 6.82
CA VAL A 41 24.22 -3.87 5.54
C VAL A 41 24.49 -5.27 4.98
N THR A 42 23.79 -5.64 3.90
CA THR A 42 24.07 -6.90 3.19
C THR A 42 25.26 -6.70 2.27
N ALA A 43 26.40 -7.33 2.60
CA ALA A 43 27.57 -7.35 1.72
C ALA A 43 27.38 -8.41 0.62
N THR A 44 27.27 -7.96 -0.64
CA THR A 44 27.25 -8.85 -1.82
C THR A 44 28.65 -9.35 -2.10
N ASN A 45 28.93 -10.61 -1.76
CA ASN A 45 30.15 -11.29 -2.18
C ASN A 45 30.08 -11.60 -3.68
N VAL A 46 30.84 -10.86 -4.49
CA VAL A 46 31.08 -11.18 -5.90
C VAL A 46 32.09 -12.33 -5.96
N ALA A 47 31.60 -13.55 -6.11
CA ALA A 47 32.43 -14.70 -6.43
C ALA A 47 32.86 -14.61 -7.91
N SER A 48 34.09 -14.16 -8.13
CA SER A 48 34.82 -14.39 -9.36
C SER A 48 35.42 -15.79 -9.32
N GLY A 49 35.13 -16.65 -10.31
CA GLY A 49 35.83 -17.92 -10.39
C GLY A 49 35.45 -18.86 -11.53
N VAL A 50 36.18 -18.70 -12.64
CA VAL A 50 36.86 -19.71 -13.47
C VAL A 50 36.05 -20.87 -14.11
N SER A 51 36.10 -20.87 -15.44
CA SER A 51 35.77 -21.96 -16.37
C SER A 51 36.50 -23.28 -16.09
N SER A 52 35.83 -24.42 -16.34
CA SER A 52 36.50 -25.63 -16.85
C SER A 52 35.54 -26.51 -17.66
N LEU A 53 36.14 -27.23 -18.61
CA LEU A 53 35.55 -27.96 -19.72
C LEU A 53 35.04 -29.37 -19.37
N ALA A 54 34.02 -29.77 -20.14
CA ALA A 54 33.76 -31.08 -20.75
C ALA A 54 33.83 -32.37 -19.91
N SER A 55 32.73 -33.14 -19.91
CA SER A 55 32.78 -34.59 -20.19
C SER A 55 31.43 -35.09 -20.71
N THR A 56 31.47 -35.75 -21.85
CA THR A 56 30.45 -36.61 -22.45
C THR A 56 30.26 -37.88 -21.61
N SER A 57 29.03 -38.42 -21.54
CA SER A 57 28.74 -39.88 -21.56
C SER A 57 27.25 -40.17 -21.64
N SER A 58 26.94 -41.25 -22.37
CA SER A 58 25.65 -41.61 -22.95
C SER A 58 24.79 -42.54 -22.09
N SER A 59 23.53 -42.70 -22.55
CA SER A 59 22.68 -43.90 -22.47
C SER A 59 21.88 -44.16 -21.18
N LEU A 60 20.55 -44.13 -21.27
CA LEU A 60 19.70 -45.32 -21.52
C LEU A 60 18.21 -44.97 -21.47
N VAL A 61 17.49 -45.61 -22.37
CA VAL A 61 16.03 -45.62 -22.55
C VAL A 61 15.39 -46.47 -21.45
N VAL A 62 14.37 -45.95 -20.76
CA VAL A 62 13.36 -46.78 -20.08
C VAL A 62 11.98 -46.15 -20.30
N VAL A 63 11.15 -46.88 -21.05
CA VAL A 63 9.70 -46.68 -21.20
C VAL A 63 9.01 -47.55 -20.16
N PRO A 64 8.00 -47.03 -19.45
CA PRO A 64 6.90 -47.86 -18.98
C PRO A 64 5.55 -47.38 -19.55
N THR A 65 4.84 -48.36 -20.08
CA THR A 65 3.52 -48.27 -20.72
C THR A 65 2.43 -48.69 -19.72
N SER A 66 1.24 -48.07 -19.86
CA SER A 66 -0.09 -48.48 -19.37
C SER A 66 -0.37 -48.29 -17.87
N THR A 67 -1.55 -47.88 -17.40
CA THR A 67 -2.95 -48.04 -17.88
C THR A 67 -3.86 -46.95 -17.26
N PRO A 68 -5.06 -46.69 -17.82
CA PRO A 68 -5.98 -45.64 -17.34
C PRO A 68 -6.99 -46.15 -16.30
N PRO A 69 -7.38 -45.35 -15.29
CA PRO A 69 -8.59 -45.59 -14.51
C PRO A 69 -9.82 -44.86 -15.06
N LEU A 70 -10.95 -45.55 -14.88
CA LEU A 70 -12.35 -45.28 -15.25
C LEU A 70 -12.95 -43.97 -14.68
N PRO A 71 -14.12 -43.53 -15.22
CA PRO A 71 -14.71 -42.24 -14.90
C PRO A 71 -15.46 -42.28 -13.57
N VAL A 72 -15.22 -41.28 -12.73
CA VAL A 72 -16.05 -41.00 -11.54
C VAL A 72 -17.02 -39.88 -11.89
N THR A 73 -18.29 -40.20 -11.71
CA THR A 73 -19.47 -39.36 -11.88
C THR A 73 -19.61 -38.35 -10.73
N SER A 74 -20.14 -37.17 -11.08
CA SER A 74 -20.98 -36.30 -10.24
C SER A 74 -20.29 -35.40 -9.20
N SER A 75 -20.11 -34.13 -9.55
CA SER A 75 -20.28 -33.01 -8.61
C SER A 75 -20.86 -31.80 -9.34
N LEU A 76 -21.91 -31.22 -8.75
CA LEU A 76 -22.63 -30.02 -9.18
C LEU A 76 -21.66 -28.90 -9.62
N SER A 77 -21.81 -28.45 -10.87
CA SER A 77 -21.25 -27.19 -11.34
C SER A 77 -22.03 -26.04 -10.72
N THR A 78 -21.56 -25.51 -9.59
CA THR A 78 -21.91 -24.15 -9.20
C THR A 78 -21.11 -23.22 -10.09
N THR A 79 -21.76 -22.58 -11.06
CA THR A 79 -21.17 -21.52 -11.89
C THR A 79 -20.82 -20.34 -10.99
N THR A 80 -19.69 -20.42 -10.29
CA THR A 80 -19.02 -19.25 -9.75
C THR A 80 -18.38 -18.59 -10.96
N VAL A 81 -18.98 -17.49 -11.42
CA VAL A 81 -18.36 -16.61 -12.40
C VAL A 81 -17.11 -16.04 -11.72
N LEU A 82 -15.99 -16.74 -11.88
CA LEU A 82 -14.69 -16.21 -11.51
C LEU A 82 -14.47 -15.00 -12.43
N PRO A 83 -14.21 -13.79 -11.89
CA PRO A 83 -13.89 -12.66 -12.74
C PRO A 83 -12.70 -13.05 -13.61
N THR A 84 -12.86 -12.90 -14.92
CA THR A 84 -11.85 -13.20 -15.91
C THR A 84 -10.55 -12.54 -15.47
N SER A 85 -9.53 -13.36 -15.18
CA SER A 85 -8.17 -12.90 -14.97
C SER A 85 -7.83 -11.96 -16.13
N GLN A 86 -7.68 -10.66 -15.84
CA GLN A 86 -7.31 -9.66 -16.83
C GLN A 86 -5.90 -9.99 -17.34
N THR A 87 -5.81 -10.78 -18.39
CA THR A 87 -4.60 -10.93 -19.20
C THR A 87 -4.30 -9.57 -19.81
N GLY A 88 -3.11 -9.02 -19.54
CA GLY A 88 -2.68 -7.66 -19.90
C GLY A 88 -2.64 -7.34 -21.40
N GLY A 89 -3.80 -7.35 -22.05
CA GLY A 89 -4.04 -6.61 -23.29
C GLY A 89 -4.29 -5.13 -22.99
N PRO A 90 -4.28 -4.25 -24.00
CA PRO A 90 -4.73 -2.87 -23.83
C PRO A 90 -6.15 -2.91 -23.26
N GLY A 91 -6.29 -2.50 -22.00
CA GLY A 91 -7.57 -2.45 -21.32
C GLY A 91 -8.57 -1.61 -22.13
N PRO A 92 -9.88 -1.76 -21.89
CA PRO A 92 -10.87 -0.90 -22.51
C PRO A 92 -10.47 0.57 -22.33
N SER A 93 -10.59 1.37 -23.40
CA SER A 93 -10.31 2.81 -23.35
C SER A 93 -11.09 3.42 -22.19
N ALA A 94 -10.37 3.93 -21.19
CA ALA A 94 -10.97 4.45 -19.98
C ALA A 94 -11.78 5.72 -20.28
N THR A 95 -13.11 5.63 -20.17
CA THR A 95 -13.98 6.80 -20.18
C THR A 95 -14.03 7.36 -18.76
N TYR A 96 -13.74 8.65 -18.60
CA TYR A 96 -13.91 9.32 -17.31
C TYR A 96 -15.36 9.14 -16.83
N ASN A 97 -15.53 8.47 -15.70
CA ASN A 97 -16.83 8.28 -15.07
C ASN A 97 -16.85 9.05 -13.75
N PRO A 98 -17.65 10.11 -13.61
CA PRO A 98 -17.72 10.86 -12.36
C PRO A 98 -18.29 10.03 -11.19
N LEU A 99 -18.88 8.86 -11.46
CA LEU A 99 -19.39 7.91 -10.47
C LEU A 99 -18.61 6.59 -10.58
N PRO A 100 -17.44 6.46 -9.93
CA PRO A 100 -16.60 5.28 -10.09
C PRO A 100 -17.35 4.03 -9.62
N LEU A 101 -17.10 2.89 -10.27
CA LEU A 101 -17.71 1.62 -9.90
C LEU A 101 -17.33 1.22 -8.46
N PRO A 102 -18.11 0.35 -7.79
CA PRO A 102 -17.77 -0.10 -6.45
C PRO A 102 -16.34 -0.63 -6.36
N ALA A 103 -15.62 -0.24 -5.31
CA ALA A 103 -14.26 -0.69 -5.08
C ALA A 103 -14.20 -2.22 -5.07
N ILE A 104 -13.17 -2.77 -5.71
CA ILE A 104 -12.95 -4.22 -5.68
C ILE A 104 -12.08 -4.52 -4.46
N ALA A 105 -12.73 -4.93 -3.37
CA ALA A 105 -12.04 -5.46 -2.20
C ALA A 105 -11.58 -6.91 -2.44
N LYS A 106 -10.73 -7.12 -3.46
CA LYS A 106 -9.84 -8.28 -3.69
C LYS A 106 -9.39 -8.33 -5.15
N THR A 107 -8.11 -8.05 -5.37
CA THR A 107 -7.37 -8.69 -6.45
C THR A 107 -6.18 -9.37 -5.81
N ALA A 108 -5.79 -10.56 -6.27
CA ALA A 108 -4.40 -10.94 -6.07
C ALA A 108 -3.54 -9.95 -6.86
N SER A 109 -2.28 -9.76 -6.46
CA SER A 109 -1.31 -9.12 -7.36
C SER A 109 -1.39 -9.80 -8.74
N PRO A 110 -1.46 -9.04 -9.84
CA PRO A 110 -1.42 -9.62 -11.17
C PRO A 110 -0.24 -10.58 -11.32
N HIS A 111 -0.44 -11.68 -12.04
CA HIS A 111 0.60 -12.70 -12.21
C HIS A 111 1.90 -12.18 -12.86
N ASN A 112 1.83 -11.03 -13.53
CA ASN A 112 2.97 -10.36 -14.15
C ASN A 112 3.69 -9.37 -13.22
N PHE A 113 3.24 -9.20 -11.97
CA PHE A 113 3.88 -8.38 -10.96
C PHE A 113 4.65 -9.25 -9.96
N ASN A 114 5.62 -8.65 -9.26
CA ASN A 114 6.30 -9.31 -8.17
C ASN A 114 5.35 -9.57 -7.00
N ALA A 115 5.62 -10.63 -6.24
CA ALA A 115 4.91 -10.82 -4.98
C ALA A 115 5.34 -9.76 -3.97
N LEU A 116 4.37 -9.10 -3.34
CA LEU A 116 4.63 -8.14 -2.27
C LEU A 116 5.18 -8.85 -1.03
N VAL A 117 6.31 -8.36 -0.50
CA VAL A 117 6.94 -8.90 0.70
C VAL A 117 6.55 -8.06 1.90
N ASN A 118 5.46 -8.44 2.58
CA ASN A 118 4.99 -7.73 3.75
C ASN A 118 5.86 -7.95 4.99
N ARG A 119 6.00 -6.92 5.83
CA ARG A 119 6.72 -6.95 7.12
C ARG A 119 5.88 -6.30 8.21
N GLU A 120 5.55 -7.07 9.24
CA GLU A 120 4.71 -6.61 10.37
C GLU A 120 5.19 -5.29 10.96
N GLY A 121 4.24 -4.38 11.21
CA GLY A 121 4.49 -3.06 11.79
C GLY A 121 5.28 -2.09 10.92
N LEU A 122 5.54 -2.40 9.64
CA LEU A 122 6.30 -1.55 8.73
C LEU A 122 5.48 -1.08 7.53
N THR A 123 5.73 0.15 7.12
CA THR A 123 5.39 0.71 5.81
C THR A 123 6.60 0.56 4.90
N VAL A 124 6.41 -0.10 3.75
CA VAL A 124 7.47 -0.41 2.78
C VAL A 124 7.10 0.18 1.42
N ILE A 125 8.00 0.93 0.79
CA ILE A 125 7.83 1.42 -0.58
C ILE A 125 8.97 0.87 -1.43
N HIS A 126 8.66 0.02 -2.40
CA HIS A 126 9.60 -0.50 -3.39
C HIS A 126 9.55 0.32 -4.68
N ASN A 127 10.71 0.79 -5.13
CA ASN A 127 10.85 1.51 -6.39
C ASN A 127 11.30 0.55 -7.51
N SER A 128 10.34 0.00 -8.27
CA SER A 128 10.64 -0.81 -9.45
C SER A 128 10.84 0.02 -10.72
N CYS A 129 10.80 1.36 -10.62
CA CYS A 129 11.01 2.24 -11.77
C CYS A 129 12.49 2.25 -12.17
N ASN A 130 12.77 2.66 -13.41
CA ASN A 130 14.14 2.90 -13.87
C ASN A 130 14.68 4.29 -13.48
N TYR A 131 14.00 5.02 -12.59
CA TYR A 131 14.34 6.35 -12.14
C TYR A 131 14.17 6.48 -10.62
N THR A 132 14.83 7.48 -10.04
CA THR A 132 14.72 7.82 -8.62
C THR A 132 13.36 8.42 -8.29
N LEU A 133 12.77 7.96 -7.18
CA LEU A 133 11.58 8.56 -6.56
C LEU A 133 12.00 9.48 -5.41
N PHE A 134 11.20 10.51 -5.17
CA PHE A 134 11.36 11.42 -4.04
C PHE A 134 10.14 11.30 -3.12
N LEU A 135 10.40 11.02 -1.85
CA LEU A 135 9.41 10.77 -0.83
C LEU A 135 9.34 11.94 0.16
N THR A 136 8.13 12.43 0.43
CA THR A 136 7.88 13.45 1.45
C THR A 136 6.63 13.10 2.25
N VAL A 137 6.66 13.30 3.57
CA VAL A 137 5.49 13.09 4.43
C VAL A 137 4.57 14.31 4.46
N ASN A 138 3.26 14.06 4.49
CA ASN A 138 2.23 15.05 4.77
C ASN A 138 1.12 14.43 5.64
N PRO A 139 0.67 15.10 6.71
CA PRO A 139 1.17 16.37 7.21
C PRO A 139 2.41 16.16 8.11
N PRO A 140 3.33 17.15 8.22
CA PRO A 140 4.63 16.96 8.87
C PRO A 140 4.53 16.65 10.37
N GLN A 141 3.44 17.06 11.03
CA GLN A 141 3.23 16.84 12.47
C GLN A 141 3.02 15.37 12.86
N CYS A 142 2.84 14.46 11.90
CA CYS A 142 2.71 13.03 12.18
C CYS A 142 4.05 12.34 12.50
N GLY A 143 5.11 13.11 12.77
CA GLY A 143 6.40 12.59 13.27
C GLY A 143 7.32 12.03 12.19
N GLY A 144 7.12 12.40 10.92
CA GLY A 144 7.98 11.92 9.82
C GLY A 144 9.10 12.91 9.56
N ILE A 145 10.35 12.45 9.57
CA ILE A 145 11.53 13.24 9.15
C ILE A 145 11.72 13.17 7.63
N VAL A 146 10.85 12.42 6.94
CA VAL A 146 10.96 12.13 5.52
C VAL A 146 10.58 13.36 4.71
N HIS A 147 11.57 14.14 4.33
CA HIS A 147 11.43 15.29 3.46
C HIS A 147 12.46 15.18 2.33
N GLY A 148 11.96 14.96 1.11
CA GLY A 148 12.82 14.79 -0.07
C GLY A 148 13.74 13.56 0.01
N HIS A 149 13.31 12.49 0.69
CA HIS A 149 14.10 11.26 0.73
C HIS A 149 14.12 10.60 -0.65
N GLU A 150 15.32 10.27 -1.14
CA GLU A 150 15.50 9.61 -2.43
C GLU A 150 15.39 8.09 -2.28
N ILE A 151 14.61 7.46 -3.16
CA ILE A 151 14.55 6.01 -3.31
C ILE A 151 15.09 5.71 -4.71
N ALA A 152 16.32 5.21 -4.82
CA ALA A 152 16.90 4.92 -6.13
C ALA A 152 16.16 3.77 -6.83
N ALA A 153 16.39 3.62 -8.13
CA ALA A 153 15.82 2.51 -8.91
C ALA A 153 16.24 1.15 -8.32
N GLY A 154 15.26 0.29 -8.05
CA GLY A 154 15.43 -1.02 -7.43
C GLY A 154 15.58 -0.99 -5.90
N GLU A 155 15.58 0.18 -5.28
CA GLU A 155 15.67 0.31 -3.82
C GLU A 155 14.32 0.26 -3.13
N THR A 156 14.37 0.14 -1.80
CA THR A 156 13.21 0.06 -0.93
C THR A 156 13.37 1.04 0.21
N TYR A 157 12.36 1.89 0.41
CA TYR A 157 12.19 2.66 1.63
C TYR A 157 11.39 1.86 2.66
N THR A 158 11.71 2.03 3.94
CA THR A 158 11.00 1.36 5.03
C THR A 158 10.92 2.28 6.25
N GLU A 159 9.75 2.37 6.86
CA GLU A 159 9.55 3.01 8.16
C GLU A 159 8.60 2.19 9.05
N PRO A 160 8.66 2.34 10.38
CA PRO A 160 7.58 1.87 11.25
C PRO A 160 6.25 2.50 10.85
N ILE A 161 5.16 1.74 10.97
CA ILE A 161 3.81 2.31 10.97
C ILE A 161 3.69 3.23 12.19
N ARG A 162 3.12 4.41 11.96
CA ARG A 162 2.97 5.47 12.96
C ARG A 162 1.53 5.94 13.01
N SER A 163 1.16 6.58 14.12
CA SER A 163 -0.11 7.28 14.30
C SER A 163 0.12 8.78 14.41
N CYS A 164 -0.79 9.58 13.86
CA CYS A 164 -0.80 11.02 14.06
C CYS A 164 -1.45 11.37 15.42
N PRO A 165 -1.02 12.46 16.10
CA PRO A 165 -1.58 12.85 17.41
C PRO A 165 -3.08 13.17 17.42
N ASP A 166 -3.65 13.55 16.28
CA ASP A 166 -5.07 13.86 16.06
C ASP A 166 -5.83 12.69 15.43
N ASP A 167 -5.23 11.50 15.44
CA ASP A 167 -5.68 10.30 14.76
C ASP A 167 -5.91 10.47 13.24
N SER A 168 -5.36 11.51 12.61
CA SER A 168 -5.38 11.66 11.16
C SER A 168 -4.55 10.57 10.47
N GLY A 169 -4.77 10.42 9.16
CA GLY A 169 -3.94 9.56 8.32
C GLY A 169 -2.59 10.21 8.01
N ILE A 170 -1.63 9.37 7.65
CA ILE A 170 -0.33 9.75 7.12
C ILE A 170 -0.39 9.59 5.60
N SER A 171 -0.06 10.64 4.87
CA SER A 171 0.07 10.62 3.41
C SER A 171 1.55 10.74 3.05
N LEU A 172 2.09 9.68 2.45
CA LEU A 172 3.42 9.65 1.85
C LEU A 172 3.32 10.10 0.39
N GLN A 173 3.84 11.29 0.10
CA GLN A 173 3.85 11.90 -1.22
C GLN A 173 5.06 11.38 -2.02
N ILE A 174 4.80 10.77 -3.17
CA ILE A 174 5.84 10.23 -4.05
C ILE A 174 5.85 11.01 -5.35
N THR A 175 7.01 11.55 -5.71
CA THR A 175 7.27 12.26 -6.97
C THR A 175 8.49 11.68 -7.68
N SER A 176 8.78 12.16 -8.89
CA SER A 176 10.04 11.94 -9.58
C SER A 176 10.55 13.25 -10.19
N LYS A 177 11.73 13.22 -10.82
CA LYS A 177 12.27 14.40 -11.51
C LYS A 177 11.36 14.90 -12.64
N VAL A 178 10.61 14.00 -13.29
CA VAL A 178 9.72 14.32 -14.42
C VAL A 178 8.24 14.35 -14.02
N HIS A 179 7.87 13.67 -12.93
CA HIS A 179 6.52 13.65 -12.37
C HIS A 179 6.50 14.46 -11.07
N THR A 180 6.31 15.78 -11.19
CA THR A 180 6.43 16.73 -10.07
C THR A 180 5.18 16.85 -9.21
N LYS A 181 4.06 16.26 -9.64
CA LYS A 181 2.84 16.17 -8.85
C LYS A 181 2.80 14.80 -8.16
N PRO A 182 2.46 14.73 -6.86
CA PRO A 182 2.61 13.51 -6.12
C PRO A 182 1.48 12.52 -6.42
N ILE A 183 1.83 11.24 -6.40
CA ILE A 183 0.88 10.21 -5.96
C ILE A 183 0.93 10.17 -4.43
N LEU A 184 -0.19 9.84 -3.79
CA LEU A 184 -0.26 9.69 -2.34
C LEU A 184 -0.41 8.23 -1.97
N VAL A 185 0.46 7.78 -1.09
CA VAL A 185 0.37 6.50 -0.39
C VAL A 185 -0.10 6.81 1.01
N GLU A 186 -1.33 6.42 1.34
CA GLU A 186 -1.97 6.86 2.59
C GLU A 186 -2.20 5.67 3.52
N TYR A 187 -1.97 5.88 4.81
CA TYR A 187 -2.29 4.90 5.84
C TYR A 187 -2.68 5.54 7.17
N SER A 188 -3.43 4.79 7.98
CA SER A 188 -3.70 5.16 9.38
C SER A 188 -3.75 3.91 10.26
N GLU A 189 -3.24 4.03 11.48
CA GLU A 189 -3.30 2.96 12.48
C GLU A 189 -4.17 3.39 13.66
N ARG A 190 -5.27 2.64 13.88
CA ARG A 190 -6.13 2.73 15.07
C ARG A 190 -6.37 1.32 15.64
N ASN A 191 -7.53 0.72 15.35
CA ASN A 191 -7.86 -0.67 15.73
C ASN A 191 -7.47 -1.70 14.64
N GLY A 192 -6.60 -1.28 13.75
CA GLY A 192 -6.36 -1.86 12.45
C GLY A 192 -5.63 -0.84 11.59
N ILE A 193 -5.19 -1.30 10.43
CA ILE A 193 -4.49 -0.46 9.47
C ILE A 193 -5.41 -0.25 8.29
N SER A 194 -5.78 1.01 8.07
CA SER A 194 -6.44 1.43 6.83
C SER A 194 -5.38 1.97 5.88
N TYR A 195 -5.51 1.68 4.59
CA TYR A 195 -4.56 2.14 3.58
C TYR A 195 -5.21 2.31 2.23
N ASP A 196 -4.69 3.24 1.44
CA ASP A 196 -5.13 3.47 0.07
C ASP A 196 -4.01 4.06 -0.79
N LEU A 197 -4.35 4.29 -2.05
CA LEU A 197 -3.49 4.89 -3.06
C LEU A 197 -4.28 5.93 -3.82
N SER A 198 -3.73 7.14 -3.94
CA SER A 198 -4.41 8.28 -4.57
C SER A 198 -3.57 8.91 -5.67
N PHE A 199 -4.22 9.12 -6.81
CA PHE A 199 -3.71 9.83 -7.98
C PHE A 199 -4.32 11.22 -8.15
N ILE A 200 -5.20 11.64 -7.23
CA ILE A 200 -5.98 12.90 -7.36
C ILE A 200 -5.07 14.12 -7.60
N ASP A 201 -3.91 14.17 -6.95
CA ASP A 201 -3.00 15.32 -7.02
C ASP A 201 -2.18 15.39 -8.31
N CYS A 202 -1.93 14.26 -8.97
CA CYS A 202 -1.16 14.18 -10.20
C CYS A 202 -2.01 13.98 -11.47
N LEU A 203 -3.25 13.54 -11.32
CA LEU A 203 -4.24 13.40 -12.39
C LEU A 203 -4.57 14.77 -13.01
N GLU A 204 -4.70 14.81 -14.34
CA GLU A 204 -5.25 15.97 -15.01
C GLU A 204 -6.76 16.09 -14.69
N LYS A 205 -7.14 17.21 -14.05
CA LYS A 205 -8.51 17.44 -13.54
C LYS A 205 -9.56 17.13 -14.61
N THR A 206 -10.60 16.39 -14.23
CA THR A 206 -11.74 16.02 -15.09
C THR A 206 -11.39 15.12 -16.28
N THR A 207 -10.25 14.43 -16.23
CA THR A 207 -9.82 13.49 -17.27
C THR A 207 -9.44 12.13 -16.67
N THR A 208 -9.07 11.17 -17.51
CA THR A 208 -8.41 9.91 -17.11
C THR A 208 -6.90 9.94 -17.30
N ASN A 209 -6.33 11.12 -17.62
CA ASN A 209 -4.91 11.26 -17.95
C ASN A 209 -4.03 11.36 -16.70
N MET A 210 -3.37 10.24 -16.38
CA MET A 210 -2.41 10.12 -15.28
C MET A 210 -0.95 10.12 -15.73
N SER A 211 -0.63 10.59 -16.94
CA SER A 211 0.75 10.70 -17.42
C SER A 211 1.64 11.61 -16.54
N GLY A 212 1.03 12.47 -15.71
CA GLY A 212 1.72 13.28 -14.71
C GLY A 212 2.11 12.54 -13.42
N CYS A 213 1.67 11.30 -13.24
CA CYS A 213 1.83 10.52 -12.02
C CYS A 213 3.03 9.56 -12.11
N ALA A 214 3.88 9.54 -11.07
CA ALA A 214 5.01 8.61 -11.03
C ALA A 214 4.52 7.15 -11.07
N GLY A 215 5.16 6.36 -11.93
CA GLY A 215 4.94 4.92 -12.13
C GLY A 215 3.61 4.51 -12.75
N TRP A 216 2.79 5.46 -13.19
CA TRP A 216 1.50 5.16 -13.83
C TRP A 216 1.63 4.27 -15.07
N ASP A 217 2.58 4.61 -15.93
CA ASP A 217 2.86 3.95 -17.19
C ASP A 217 3.43 2.54 -17.03
N GLU A 218 3.97 2.21 -15.86
CA GLU A 218 4.56 0.91 -15.55
C GLU A 218 3.74 0.14 -14.49
N GLY A 219 2.58 0.65 -14.08
CA GLY A 219 1.67 0.00 -13.15
C GLY A 219 2.09 0.09 -11.68
N HIS A 220 1.18 -0.27 -10.78
CA HIS A 220 1.41 -0.17 -9.35
C HIS A 220 0.64 -1.25 -8.58
N GLN A 221 1.10 -1.54 -7.37
CA GLN A 221 0.36 -2.38 -6.44
C GLN A 221 0.60 -1.99 -4.99
N CYS A 222 -0.38 -2.29 -4.15
CA CYS A 222 -0.39 -2.11 -2.72
C CYS A 222 -1.01 -3.33 -2.05
N GLY A 223 -0.43 -3.75 -0.93
CA GLY A 223 -0.93 -4.87 -0.15
C GLY A 223 -0.52 -4.81 1.31
N SER A 224 -1.13 -5.68 2.10
CA SER A 224 -0.83 -5.85 3.52
C SER A 224 -0.64 -7.35 3.85
N ALA A 225 -1.01 -7.79 5.04
CA ALA A 225 -0.88 -9.18 5.47
C ALA A 225 -1.79 -10.12 4.68
N SER A 226 -1.49 -11.41 4.74
CA SER A 226 -2.29 -12.45 4.10
C SER A 226 -3.76 -12.34 4.49
N GLY A 227 -4.63 -12.29 3.47
CA GLY A 227 -6.08 -12.16 3.64
C GLY A 227 -6.61 -10.72 3.63
N CYS A 228 -5.73 -9.72 3.63
CA CYS A 228 -6.10 -8.31 3.48
C CYS A 228 -6.21 -7.91 2.00
N PRO A 229 -6.95 -6.83 1.67
CA PRO A 229 -7.08 -6.36 0.29
C PRO A 229 -5.73 -6.10 -0.37
N VAL A 230 -5.61 -6.47 -1.64
CA VAL A 230 -4.51 -6.01 -2.49
C VAL A 230 -5.13 -5.18 -3.59
N PHE A 231 -4.52 -4.03 -3.83
CA PHE A 231 -4.87 -3.10 -4.89
C PHE A 231 -3.77 -3.16 -5.92
N ALA A 232 -4.13 -3.33 -7.18
CA ALA A 232 -3.18 -3.35 -8.26
C ALA A 232 -3.79 -2.76 -9.51
N CYS A 233 -2.92 -2.29 -10.39
CA CYS A 233 -3.28 -1.59 -11.60
C CYS A 233 -2.22 -1.86 -12.65
N GLN A 234 -2.63 -2.36 -13.81
CA GLN A 234 -1.72 -2.64 -14.91
C GLN A 234 -1.12 -1.33 -15.47
N PRO A 235 0.03 -1.42 -16.17
CA PRO A 235 0.57 -0.33 -16.99
C PRO A 235 -0.52 0.42 -17.79
N GLY A 236 -0.77 1.69 -17.44
CA GLY A 236 -1.72 2.56 -18.13
C GLY A 236 -3.23 2.26 -17.94
N GLU A 237 -3.61 1.30 -17.08
CA GLU A 237 -5.00 0.94 -16.82
C GLU A 237 -5.69 1.95 -15.90
N TYR A 238 -6.80 2.58 -16.28
CA TYR A 238 -7.59 3.42 -15.36
C TYR A 238 -8.26 2.61 -14.24
N CYS A 239 -7.67 2.61 -13.05
CA CYS A 239 -8.05 1.76 -11.91
C CYS A 239 -8.80 2.50 -10.79
N ASP A 240 -9.92 3.14 -11.15
CA ASP A 240 -10.80 3.88 -10.23
C ASP A 240 -11.50 3.01 -9.16
N ARG A 241 -11.38 1.68 -9.28
CA ARG A 241 -11.94 0.71 -8.33
C ARG A 241 -10.95 0.25 -7.25
N THR A 242 -9.67 0.57 -7.43
CA THR A 242 -8.58 0.13 -6.53
C THR A 242 -7.69 1.29 -6.09
N SER A 243 -7.96 2.51 -6.59
CA SER A 243 -7.25 3.73 -6.23
C SER A 243 -8.19 4.94 -6.31
N TYR A 244 -7.85 6.01 -5.60
CA TYR A 244 -8.53 7.29 -5.74
C TYR A 244 -8.05 8.02 -7.00
N THR A 245 -8.92 8.05 -8.01
CA THR A 245 -8.75 8.88 -9.22
C THR A 245 -9.77 10.02 -9.28
N ILE A 246 -10.71 10.06 -8.32
CA ILE A 246 -11.76 11.07 -8.25
C ILE A 246 -11.88 11.52 -6.80
N PRO A 247 -11.91 12.84 -6.52
CA PRO A 247 -12.14 13.35 -5.17
C PRO A 247 -13.37 12.73 -4.53
N GLU A 248 -13.23 12.34 -3.26
CA GLU A 248 -14.30 11.72 -2.47
C GLU A 248 -14.95 10.53 -3.19
N TYR A 249 -14.21 9.79 -4.03
CA TYR A 249 -14.73 8.68 -4.84
C TYR A 249 -16.03 9.04 -5.61
N GLY A 250 -16.17 10.31 -6.01
CA GLY A 250 -17.37 10.82 -6.70
C GLY A 250 -18.58 11.08 -5.80
N LEU A 251 -18.42 11.04 -4.47
CA LEU A 251 -19.44 11.42 -3.50
C LEU A 251 -19.71 12.92 -3.58
N THR A 252 -20.97 13.27 -3.80
CA THR A 252 -21.48 14.65 -3.78
C THR A 252 -22.79 14.68 -3.04
N GLU A 253 -23.21 15.86 -2.58
CA GLU A 253 -24.53 16.02 -1.94
C GLU A 253 -25.68 15.54 -2.84
N ALA A 254 -25.54 15.71 -4.17
CA ALA A 254 -26.56 15.33 -5.15
C ALA A 254 -26.70 13.81 -5.35
N ASN A 255 -25.69 13.01 -4.99
CA ASN A 255 -25.67 11.56 -5.22
C ASN A 255 -25.39 10.74 -3.95
N LYS A 256 -25.34 11.37 -2.77
CA LYS A 256 -24.94 10.73 -1.52
C LYS A 256 -25.76 9.49 -1.16
N ASP A 257 -27.06 9.48 -1.46
CA ASP A 257 -27.92 8.34 -1.14
C ASP A 257 -27.56 7.10 -1.98
N GLU A 258 -27.10 7.32 -3.22
CA GLU A 258 -26.59 6.26 -4.11
C GLU A 258 -25.15 5.88 -3.77
N ARG A 259 -24.31 6.86 -3.39
CA ARG A 259 -22.86 6.69 -3.20
C ARG A 259 -22.44 6.23 -1.81
N ASN A 260 -23.16 6.59 -0.76
CA ASN A 260 -22.87 6.14 0.61
C ASN A 260 -22.77 4.61 0.78
N PRO A 261 -23.61 3.77 0.13
CA PRO A 261 -23.46 2.32 0.24
C PRO A 261 -22.32 1.75 -0.61
N VAL A 262 -21.66 2.56 -1.45
CA VAL A 262 -20.56 2.11 -2.33
C VAL A 262 -19.24 2.22 -1.56
N PRO A 263 -18.49 1.12 -1.38
CA PRO A 263 -17.21 1.16 -0.69
C PRO A 263 -16.19 2.03 -1.44
N ALA A 264 -15.51 2.91 -0.70
CA ALA A 264 -14.34 3.63 -1.16
C ALA A 264 -13.15 2.66 -1.39
N PRO A 265 -12.15 3.01 -2.21
CA PRO A 265 -10.97 2.19 -2.48
C PRO A 265 -9.97 2.20 -1.31
N VAL A 266 -10.46 1.89 -0.11
CA VAL A 266 -9.69 1.83 1.14
C VAL A 266 -9.57 0.39 1.59
N GLY A 267 -8.34 -0.06 1.77
CA GLY A 267 -8.00 -1.36 2.33
C GLY A 267 -8.05 -1.30 3.84
N TRP A 268 -8.42 -2.42 4.47
CA TRP A 268 -8.35 -2.57 5.91
C TRP A 268 -7.69 -3.89 6.26
N CYS A 269 -6.79 -3.85 7.24
CA CYS A 269 -6.11 -5.02 7.78
C CYS A 269 -6.03 -4.95 9.31
N LYS A 270 -5.70 -6.09 9.94
CA LYS A 270 -5.53 -6.15 11.40
C LYS A 270 -4.36 -5.27 11.84
N ALA A 271 -4.42 -4.77 13.07
CA ALA A 271 -3.33 -4.00 13.68
C ALA A 271 -2.01 -4.78 13.65
N ASN A 272 -0.88 -4.07 13.66
CA ASN A 272 0.47 -4.62 13.51
C ASN A 272 0.75 -5.36 12.19
N SER A 273 -0.18 -5.39 11.24
CA SER A 273 0.16 -5.80 9.87
C SER A 273 1.16 -4.81 9.28
N GLY A 274 1.99 -5.22 8.32
CA GLY A 274 2.71 -4.24 7.51
C GLY A 274 1.89 -3.78 6.32
N ILE A 275 2.38 -2.79 5.59
CA ILE A 275 1.83 -2.34 4.31
C ILE A 275 3.00 -2.19 3.33
N VAL A 276 2.80 -2.65 2.09
CA VAL A 276 3.80 -2.59 1.04
C VAL A 276 3.19 -1.98 -0.20
N TRP A 277 3.88 -1.00 -0.76
CA TRP A 277 3.60 -0.43 -2.07
C TRP A 277 4.77 -0.71 -3.01
N GLU A 278 4.46 -1.02 -4.27
CA GLU A 278 5.44 -1.10 -5.35
C GLU A 278 5.02 -0.15 -6.48
N ILE A 279 5.91 0.78 -6.80
CA ILE A 279 5.75 1.74 -7.90
C ILE A 279 6.48 1.18 -9.13
N CYS A 280 5.86 1.27 -10.31
CA CYS A 280 6.31 0.63 -11.55
C CYS A 280 6.34 -0.90 -11.49
N ALA A 281 5.31 -1.52 -10.90
CA ALA A 281 5.27 -2.97 -10.62
C ALA A 281 5.30 -3.88 -11.87
N GLY A 282 4.94 -3.35 -13.04
CA GLY A 282 4.95 -4.05 -14.33
C GLY A 282 6.27 -3.93 -15.11
N SER A 283 7.24 -3.12 -14.64
CA SER A 283 8.47 -2.77 -15.36
C SER A 283 9.38 -3.97 -15.65
N GLN A 284 9.31 -5.02 -14.82
CA GLN A 284 10.17 -6.20 -14.95
C GLN A 284 9.91 -7.01 -16.23
N MET A 285 8.71 -6.92 -16.81
CA MET A 285 8.41 -7.53 -18.11
C MET A 285 9.14 -6.84 -19.27
N ALA A 286 9.41 -5.54 -19.16
CA ALA A 286 10.07 -4.79 -20.24
C ALA A 286 11.55 -5.15 -20.34
N MET A 287 12.22 -5.39 -19.21
CA MET A 287 13.63 -5.83 -19.17
C MET A 287 13.79 -7.24 -19.75
N ALA A 288 12.96 -8.21 -19.34
CA ALA A 288 13.07 -9.59 -19.80
C ALA A 288 12.83 -9.75 -21.33
N ARG A 289 11.91 -8.96 -21.91
CA ARG A 289 11.66 -8.98 -23.37
C ARG A 289 12.78 -8.33 -24.19
N LYS A 290 13.52 -7.37 -23.63
CA LYS A 290 14.61 -6.69 -24.35
C LYS A 290 15.84 -7.56 -24.57
N TYR A 291 15.99 -8.63 -23.78
CA TYR A 291 17.12 -9.57 -23.85
C TYR A 291 16.77 -10.95 -24.43
N SER A 292 15.54 -11.16 -24.88
CA SER A 292 15.07 -12.43 -25.46
C SER A 292 14.75 -12.34 -26.96
N GLY A 293 15.16 -11.25 -27.62
CA GLY A 293 15.06 -11.04 -29.07
C GLY A 293 16.42 -10.96 -29.75
#